data_AF-A0AAW9GMU8-F1
#
_entry.id   AF-A0AAW9GMU8-F1
#
_cell.length_a   1.000
_cell.length_b   1.000
_cell.length_c   1.000
_cell.angle_alpha   90.00
_cell.angle_beta   90.00
_cell.angle_gamma   90.00
#
_symmetry.space_group_name_H-M   'P 1'
#
loop_
_entity.id
_entity.type
_entity.pdbx_description
1 polymer ?
#
loop_
_entity_poly.entity_id
_entity_poly.type
_entity_poly.pdbx_seq_one_letter_code
_entity_poly.pdbx_strand_id
1 'polypeptide(L)'
;MTRSDTRRPRAGTTAWRALTLLALALPTCAAAQWHDRQGQALPDSAERGHDKAFAAALQIADDADFSAFAQEWGQTEAAHAPNLRTIARVQRGQLLRVALLYAGCAPSPNNGGACDAQMSLRVLGPDGSTTLQDPMRPLGMGGPPAAAGLLELAPLSVQLRFEDSDPLGTYTVQVTVNDPSQDAWVRLKAQVELVGDQ
;
A
#
# COMPACT_ATOMS: atom_id res chain seq x y z
N MET A 1 -31.94 -89.34 13.33
CA MET A 1 -32.52 -89.19 14.68
C MET A 1 -31.79 -88.03 15.36
N THR A 2 -32.51 -86.92 15.61
CA THR A 2 -32.21 -85.75 16.49
C THR A 2 -30.85 -85.04 16.33
N ARG A 3 -30.76 -83.73 16.08
CA ARG A 3 -31.17 -82.62 16.97
C ARG A 3 -31.07 -81.27 16.20
N SER A 4 -32.13 -80.47 16.20
CA SER A 4 -32.30 -79.20 16.94
C SER A 4 -32.09 -77.90 16.15
N ASP A 5 -33.25 -77.32 15.86
CA ASP A 5 -33.69 -75.96 15.51
C ASP A 5 -33.00 -74.79 16.26
N THR A 6 -32.75 -73.68 15.56
CA THR A 6 -32.75 -72.33 16.15
C THR A 6 -33.18 -71.27 15.14
N ARG A 7 -34.09 -70.39 15.59
CA ARG A 7 -34.91 -69.44 14.81
C ARG A 7 -34.26 -68.05 14.65
N ARG A 8 -34.53 -67.41 13.48
CA ARG A 8 -34.99 -66.00 13.19
C ARG A 8 -34.19 -64.79 13.76
N PRO A 9 -34.44 -63.50 13.39
CA PRO A 9 -35.13 -62.85 12.24
C PRO A 9 -34.39 -61.62 11.62
N ARG A 10 -35.09 -60.93 10.68
CA ARG A 10 -35.25 -59.45 10.53
C ARG A 10 -34.26 -58.59 9.68
N ALA A 11 -34.88 -57.98 8.65
CA ALA A 11 -35.06 -56.54 8.43
C ALA A 11 -33.92 -55.66 7.88
N GLY A 12 -34.30 -54.87 6.86
CA GLY A 12 -33.76 -53.53 6.58
C GLY A 12 -32.40 -53.55 5.90
N THR A 13 -32.00 -52.60 5.07
CA THR A 13 -32.49 -51.24 4.84
C THR A 13 -31.85 -50.76 3.55
N THR A 14 -32.63 -50.01 2.78
CA THR A 14 -32.21 -48.97 1.84
C THR A 14 -30.98 -48.20 2.35
N ALA A 15 -29.93 -48.07 1.53
CA ALA A 15 -28.84 -47.13 1.76
C ALA A 15 -28.46 -46.49 0.41
N TRP A 16 -29.20 -45.46 0.01
CA TRP A 16 -28.86 -44.04 0.19
C TRP A 16 -27.60 -43.64 -0.58
N ARG A 17 -27.84 -43.03 -1.75
CA ARG A 17 -26.84 -42.31 -2.56
C ARG A 17 -26.23 -41.19 -1.71
N ALA A 18 -24.98 -41.34 -1.29
CA ALA A 18 -24.21 -40.23 -0.75
C ALA A 18 -23.64 -39.41 -1.92
N LEU A 19 -24.30 -38.29 -2.24
CA LEU A 19 -23.72 -37.24 -3.07
C LEU A 19 -22.74 -36.46 -2.19
N THR A 20 -21.44 -36.76 -2.28
CA THR A 20 -20.39 -35.93 -1.67
C THR A 20 -20.27 -34.63 -2.45
N LEU A 21 -20.82 -33.55 -1.90
CA LEU A 21 -20.52 -32.17 -2.28
C LEU A 21 -19.06 -31.88 -1.91
N LEU A 22 -18.16 -31.99 -2.90
CA LEU A 22 -16.77 -31.58 -2.78
C LEU A 22 -16.74 -30.04 -2.73
N ALA A 23 -16.64 -29.47 -1.54
CA ALA A 23 -16.49 -28.03 -1.34
C ALA A 23 -15.16 -27.58 -1.95
N LEU A 24 -15.22 -26.88 -3.09
CA LEU A 24 -14.08 -26.17 -3.67
C LEU A 24 -13.64 -25.07 -2.69
N ALA A 25 -12.59 -25.35 -1.93
CA ALA A 25 -11.84 -24.32 -1.21
C ALA A 25 -11.11 -23.46 -2.26
N LEU A 26 -11.78 -22.42 -2.76
CA LEU A 26 -11.11 -21.39 -3.55
C LEU A 26 -10.08 -20.71 -2.64
N PRO A 27 -8.79 -20.71 -2.98
CA PRO A 27 -7.80 -19.97 -2.21
C PRO A 27 -8.18 -18.49 -2.27
N THR A 28 -8.57 -17.93 -1.13
CA THR A 28 -8.69 -16.48 -0.97
C THR A 28 -7.29 -15.91 -1.06
N CYS A 29 -6.88 -15.45 -2.25
CA CYS A 29 -5.73 -14.57 -2.38
C CYS A 29 -6.05 -13.32 -1.55
N ALA A 30 -5.42 -13.20 -0.38
CA ALA A 30 -5.50 -11.98 0.40
C ALA A 30 -4.78 -10.87 -0.40
N ALA A 31 -5.56 -9.98 -1.00
CA ALA A 31 -5.04 -8.72 -1.51
C ALA A 31 -4.73 -7.80 -0.33
N ALA A 32 -3.75 -6.93 -0.49
CA ALA A 32 -3.57 -5.82 0.43
C ALA A 32 -4.87 -4.99 0.49
N GLN A 33 -5.30 -4.61 1.69
CA GLN A 33 -6.49 -3.82 1.90
C GLN A 33 -6.19 -2.75 2.95
N TRP A 34 -6.42 -1.49 2.60
CA TRP A 34 -6.29 -0.38 3.51
C TRP A 34 -7.43 -0.40 4.53
N HIS A 35 -7.13 0.00 5.76
CA HIS A 35 -8.13 0.11 6.82
C HIS A 35 -7.99 1.46 7.53
N ASP A 36 -9.09 1.99 8.03
CA ASP A 36 -9.09 3.14 8.94
C ASP A 36 -8.70 2.72 10.37
N ARG A 37 -8.71 3.68 11.30
CA ARG A 37 -8.41 3.42 12.72
C ARG A 37 -9.43 2.52 13.40
N GLN A 38 -10.62 2.37 12.85
CA GLN A 38 -11.68 1.50 13.34
C GLN A 38 -11.62 0.10 12.71
N GLY A 39 -10.63 -0.16 11.83
CA GLY A 39 -10.48 -1.41 11.12
C GLY A 39 -11.46 -1.57 9.96
N GLN A 40 -12.12 -0.50 9.52
CA GLN A 40 -12.99 -0.55 8.34
C GLN A 40 -12.17 -0.44 7.07
N ALA A 41 -12.49 -1.27 6.08
CA ALA A 41 -11.81 -1.25 4.79
C ALA A 41 -11.99 0.12 4.10
N LEU A 42 -10.88 0.70 3.68
CA LEU A 42 -10.83 1.91 2.88
C LEU A 42 -10.64 1.54 1.41
N PRO A 43 -11.50 2.02 0.49
CA PRO A 43 -11.27 1.81 -0.92
C PRO A 43 -9.99 2.52 -1.38
N ASP A 44 -9.45 2.07 -2.50
CA ASP A 44 -8.40 2.77 -3.22
C ASP A 44 -8.87 4.15 -3.68
N SER A 45 -7.95 5.10 -3.72
CA SER A 45 -8.10 6.46 -4.22
C SER A 45 -6.94 6.83 -5.14
N ALA A 46 -6.89 8.08 -5.61
CA ALA A 46 -5.75 8.53 -6.39
C ALA A 46 -4.45 8.52 -5.56
N GLU A 47 -4.55 8.83 -4.27
CA GLU A 47 -3.44 8.97 -3.33
C GLU A 47 -3.09 7.65 -2.64
N ARG A 48 -3.92 6.61 -2.75
CA ARG A 48 -3.72 5.35 -2.03
C ARG A 48 -4.21 4.18 -2.87
N GLY A 49 -3.38 3.17 -3.02
CA GLY A 49 -3.73 2.01 -3.83
C GLY A 49 -3.04 0.75 -3.36
N HIS A 50 -3.41 -0.35 -3.98
CA HIS A 50 -2.73 -1.62 -3.83
C HIS A 50 -2.70 -2.42 -5.14
N ASP A 51 -1.76 -3.35 -5.21
CA ASP A 51 -1.71 -4.39 -6.22
C ASP A 51 -1.12 -5.66 -5.58
N LYS A 52 -1.81 -6.79 -5.72
CA LYS A 52 -1.51 -8.04 -5.00
C LYS A 52 -1.40 -7.77 -3.48
N ALA A 53 -0.29 -8.14 -2.85
CA ALA A 53 -0.07 -7.89 -1.42
C ALA A 53 0.61 -6.53 -1.16
N PHE A 54 1.03 -5.80 -2.19
CA PHE A 54 1.76 -4.55 -2.06
C PHE A 54 0.80 -3.36 -2.04
N ALA A 55 0.95 -2.49 -1.04
CA ALA A 55 0.13 -1.29 -0.88
C ALA A 55 1.01 -0.06 -0.78
N ALA A 56 0.56 1.07 -1.32
CA ALA A 56 1.23 2.35 -1.13
C ALA A 56 0.24 3.52 -1.00
N ALA A 57 0.64 4.54 -0.24
CA ALA A 57 -0.07 5.80 -0.09
C ALA A 57 0.88 6.99 -0.21
N LEU A 58 0.44 8.03 -0.92
CA LEU A 58 1.15 9.25 -1.27
C LEU A 58 0.54 10.42 -0.50
N GLN A 59 1.37 11.18 0.20
CA GLN A 59 0.95 12.38 0.90
C GLN A 59 1.90 13.54 0.62
N ILE A 60 1.34 14.75 0.57
CA ILE A 60 2.10 16.00 0.42
C ILE A 60 1.89 16.82 1.68
N ALA A 61 2.98 17.20 2.32
CA ALA A 61 3.00 18.02 3.51
C ALA A 61 4.02 19.16 3.35
N ASP A 62 3.91 20.18 4.18
CA ASP A 62 5.02 21.11 4.36
C ASP A 62 6.17 20.44 5.14
N ASP A 63 7.35 21.05 5.11
CA ASP A 63 8.54 20.49 5.73
C ASP A 63 8.45 20.38 7.27
N ALA A 64 7.72 21.30 7.92
CA ALA A 64 7.58 21.30 9.37
C ALA A 64 6.65 20.17 9.85
N ASP A 65 5.49 20.04 9.22
CA ASP A 65 4.51 18.98 9.49
C ASP A 65 5.11 17.60 9.18
N PHE A 66 5.86 17.45 8.09
CA PHE A 66 6.56 16.20 7.80
C PHE A 66 7.63 15.89 8.83
N SER A 67 8.44 16.88 9.25
CA SER A 67 9.51 16.66 10.22
C SER A 67 8.96 16.23 11.58
N ALA A 68 7.85 16.84 12.02
CA ALA A 68 7.14 16.42 13.23
C ALA A 68 6.60 14.99 13.10
N PHE A 69 5.97 14.67 11.98
CA PHE A 69 5.49 13.31 11.70
C PHE A 69 6.62 12.28 11.66
N ALA A 70 7.74 12.56 11.00
CA ALA A 70 8.86 11.64 10.89
C ALA A 70 9.53 11.39 12.25
N GLN A 71 9.59 12.42 13.10
CA GLN A 71 10.04 12.28 14.48
C GLN A 71 9.08 11.38 15.28
N GLU A 72 7.78 11.63 15.19
CA GLU A 72 6.76 10.81 15.87
C GLU A 72 6.83 9.35 15.38
N TRP A 73 6.87 9.14 14.06
CA TRP A 73 7.02 7.83 13.42
C TRP A 73 8.20 7.03 13.96
N GLY A 74 9.37 7.66 14.12
CA GLY A 74 10.58 7.01 14.63
C GLY A 74 10.60 6.79 16.15
N GLN A 75 9.66 7.37 16.91
CA GLN A 75 9.67 7.37 18.37
C GLN A 75 8.48 6.63 18.98
N THR A 76 7.50 6.20 18.18
CA THR A 76 6.29 5.51 18.67
C THR A 76 6.23 4.05 18.28
N GLU A 77 5.59 3.24 19.12
CA GLU A 77 5.30 1.84 18.84
C GLU A 77 4.30 1.67 17.69
N ALA A 78 4.32 0.51 17.03
CA ALA A 78 3.46 0.22 15.86
C ALA A 78 1.95 0.33 16.11
N ALA A 79 1.49 0.25 17.37
CA ALA A 79 0.08 0.43 17.73
C ALA A 79 -0.36 1.91 17.70
N HIS A 80 0.59 2.84 17.72
CA HIS A 80 0.34 4.26 17.56
C HIS A 80 0.29 4.60 16.07
N ALA A 81 -0.67 5.44 15.69
CA ALA A 81 -0.84 5.87 14.31
C ALA A 81 -0.57 7.38 14.19
N PRO A 82 0.70 7.78 13.94
CA PRO A 82 1.08 9.17 13.71
C PRO A 82 0.21 9.81 12.62
N ASN A 83 -0.09 11.09 12.78
CA ASN A 83 -0.91 11.81 11.80
C ASN A 83 -0.04 12.78 11.00
N LEU A 84 0.15 12.52 9.71
CA LEU A 84 0.77 13.48 8.82
C LEU A 84 -0.28 14.50 8.36
N ARG A 85 -0.11 15.75 8.78
CA ARG A 85 -0.92 16.84 8.27
C ARG A 85 -0.50 17.14 6.83
N THR A 86 -1.48 17.10 5.94
CA THR A 86 -1.29 17.35 4.52
C THR A 86 -1.68 18.77 4.16
N ILE A 87 -1.14 19.24 3.03
CA ILE A 87 -1.45 20.56 2.48
C ILE A 87 -2.11 20.41 1.11
N ALA A 88 -2.97 21.37 0.77
CA ALA A 88 -3.56 21.48 -0.57
C ALA A 88 -2.99 22.68 -1.35
N ARG A 89 -2.30 23.60 -0.67
CA ARG A 89 -1.78 24.85 -1.22
C ARG A 89 -0.37 25.11 -0.72
N VAL A 90 0.42 25.77 -1.54
CA VAL A 90 1.81 26.13 -1.26
C VAL A 90 2.15 27.47 -1.90
N GLN A 91 3.02 28.25 -1.26
CA GLN A 91 3.60 29.47 -1.82
C GLN A 91 4.98 29.21 -2.41
N ARG A 92 5.46 30.13 -3.25
CA ARG A 92 6.83 30.07 -3.78
C ARG A 92 7.86 30.08 -2.65
N GLY A 93 8.98 29.42 -2.89
CA GLY A 93 10.06 29.29 -1.91
C GLY A 93 9.77 28.36 -0.72
N GLN A 94 8.51 27.97 -0.48
CA GLN A 94 8.17 26.99 0.56
C GLN A 94 8.61 25.58 0.16
N LEU A 95 9.20 24.87 1.13
CA LEU A 95 9.64 23.49 0.95
C LEU A 95 8.50 22.53 1.24
N LEU A 96 8.27 21.61 0.30
CA LEU A 96 7.30 20.53 0.40
C LEU A 96 7.98 19.18 0.54
N ARG A 97 7.30 18.27 1.24
CA ARG A 97 7.71 16.88 1.39
C ARG A 97 6.67 15.98 0.74
N VAL A 98 7.15 15.16 -0.18
CA VAL A 98 6.39 14.04 -0.75
C VAL A 98 6.70 12.81 0.09
N ALA A 99 5.73 12.42 0.91
CA ALA A 99 5.80 11.26 1.78
C ALA A 99 5.16 10.05 1.11
N LEU A 100 5.84 8.91 1.14
CA LEU A 100 5.31 7.64 0.67
C LEU A 100 5.27 6.64 1.82
N LEU A 101 4.09 6.12 2.11
CA LEU A 101 3.88 4.99 3.00
C LEU A 101 3.68 3.74 2.15
N TYR A 102 4.22 2.61 2.57
CA TYR A 102 4.03 1.34 1.87
C TYR A 102 3.92 0.15 2.84
N ALA A 103 3.37 -0.96 2.36
CA ALA A 103 3.29 -2.21 3.13
C ALA A 103 3.28 -3.41 2.19
N GLY A 104 3.56 -4.58 2.76
CA GLY A 104 3.41 -5.87 2.08
C GLY A 104 4.44 -6.09 0.97
N CYS A 105 5.63 -5.51 1.11
CA CYS A 105 6.76 -5.81 0.24
C CYS A 105 7.14 -7.29 0.37
N ALA A 106 7.28 -7.97 -0.76
CA ALA A 106 7.64 -9.38 -0.81
C ALA A 106 9.15 -9.54 -0.63
N PRO A 107 9.60 -10.51 0.19
CA PRO A 107 11.01 -10.75 0.41
C PRO A 107 11.68 -11.16 -0.90
N SER A 108 12.75 -10.46 -1.26
CA SER A 108 13.44 -10.67 -2.53
C SER A 108 14.10 -12.05 -2.63
N PRO A 109 13.89 -12.81 -3.72
CA PRO A 109 14.66 -14.02 -3.99
C PRO A 109 16.11 -13.71 -4.40
N ASN A 110 16.41 -12.46 -4.77
CA ASN A 110 17.69 -12.05 -5.35
C ASN A 110 18.58 -11.24 -4.39
N ASN A 111 18.01 -10.76 -3.26
CA ASN A 111 18.67 -9.85 -2.34
C ASN A 111 18.51 -10.29 -0.87
N GLY A 112 18.72 -11.59 -0.61
CA GLY A 112 18.71 -12.14 0.76
C GLY A 112 17.39 -11.93 1.52
N GLY A 113 16.27 -11.85 0.80
CA GLY A 113 14.95 -11.59 1.39
C GLY A 113 14.67 -10.12 1.69
N ALA A 114 15.53 -9.19 1.28
CA ALA A 114 15.29 -7.76 1.45
C ALA A 114 14.12 -7.26 0.59
N CYS A 115 13.54 -6.12 0.97
CA CYS A 115 12.56 -5.44 0.14
C CYS A 115 13.25 -4.75 -1.05
N ASP A 116 12.96 -5.20 -2.26
CA ASP A 116 13.51 -4.65 -3.52
C ASP A 116 12.56 -3.64 -4.19
N ALA A 117 11.56 -3.13 -3.44
CA ALA A 117 10.61 -2.17 -3.99
C ALA A 117 11.32 -0.92 -4.51
N GLN A 118 10.77 -0.36 -5.59
CA GLN A 118 11.31 0.80 -6.30
C GLN A 118 10.24 1.85 -6.48
N MET A 119 10.63 3.11 -6.63
CA MET A 119 9.73 4.19 -6.99
C MET A 119 10.29 5.10 -8.09
N SER A 120 9.39 5.67 -8.89
CA SER A 120 9.67 6.80 -9.78
C SER A 120 8.68 7.92 -9.47
N LEU A 121 9.09 9.16 -9.71
CA LEU A 121 8.28 10.33 -9.46
C LEU A 121 8.24 11.23 -10.70
N ARG A 122 7.09 11.81 -10.98
CA ARG A 122 6.90 12.84 -12.01
C ARG A 122 6.03 13.95 -11.46
N VAL A 123 6.43 15.19 -11.67
CA VAL A 123 5.58 16.36 -11.39
C VAL A 123 5.11 16.95 -12.71
N LEU A 124 3.81 17.14 -12.81
CA LEU A 124 3.18 17.83 -13.94
C LEU A 124 2.79 19.25 -13.51
N GLY A 125 3.10 20.22 -14.37
CA GLY A 125 2.66 21.61 -14.22
C GLY A 125 1.17 21.80 -14.51
N PRO A 126 0.65 23.02 -14.30
CA PRO A 126 -0.75 23.36 -14.54
C PRO A 126 -1.21 23.15 -15.99
N ASP A 127 -0.29 23.24 -16.95
CA ASP A 127 -0.54 22.98 -18.37
C ASP A 127 -0.44 21.48 -18.75
N GLY A 128 -0.12 20.61 -17.79
CA GLY A 128 0.09 19.18 -17.98
C GLY A 128 1.50 18.81 -18.47
N SER A 129 2.39 19.78 -18.70
CA SER A 129 3.79 19.51 -19.05
C SER A 129 4.54 18.91 -17.86
N THR A 130 5.59 18.11 -18.13
CA THR A 130 6.43 17.56 -17.06
C THR A 130 7.44 18.61 -16.60
N THR A 131 7.36 19.01 -15.32
CA THR A 131 8.26 20.00 -14.72
C THR A 131 9.42 19.34 -13.97
N LEU A 132 9.18 18.14 -13.44
CA LEU A 132 10.20 17.32 -12.79
C LEU A 132 9.98 15.85 -13.13
N GLN A 133 11.07 15.13 -13.39
CA GLN A 133 11.04 13.69 -13.57
C GLN A 133 12.20 13.04 -12.84
N ASP A 134 11.86 12.10 -11.98
CA ASP A 134 12.78 11.30 -11.20
C ASP A 134 12.64 9.82 -11.64
N PRO A 135 13.68 9.20 -12.21
CA PRO A 135 13.60 7.84 -12.70
C PRO A 135 13.39 6.82 -11.57
N MET A 136 13.05 5.60 -11.95
CA MET A 136 12.88 4.49 -11.02
C MET A 136 14.17 4.25 -10.20
N ARG A 137 14.07 4.29 -8.88
CA ARG A 137 15.15 4.03 -7.92
C ARG A 137 14.65 3.19 -6.74
N PRO A 138 15.54 2.51 -5.99
CA PRO A 138 15.15 1.79 -4.78
C PRO A 138 14.35 2.66 -3.83
N LEU A 139 13.28 2.10 -3.26
CA LEU A 139 12.38 2.80 -2.35
C LEU A 139 12.97 2.92 -0.94
N GLY A 140 13.74 1.91 -0.52
CA GLY A 140 14.40 1.83 0.78
C GLY A 140 15.89 1.57 0.67
N MET A 141 16.56 1.52 1.82
CA MET A 141 18.01 1.24 1.94
C MET A 141 18.32 -0.27 1.99
N GLY A 142 17.33 -1.13 1.74
CA GLY A 142 17.40 -2.58 1.91
C GLY A 142 17.01 -3.05 3.31
N GLY A 143 17.17 -4.35 3.57
CA GLY A 143 16.70 -5.01 4.79
C GLY A 143 15.38 -5.76 4.61
N PRO A 144 15.04 -6.66 5.55
CA PRO A 144 13.82 -7.46 5.45
C PRO A 144 12.58 -6.56 5.42
N PRO A 145 11.52 -6.93 4.67
CA PRO A 145 10.27 -6.18 4.68
C PRO A 145 9.67 -6.14 6.09
N ALA A 146 8.88 -5.12 6.39
CA ALA A 146 8.14 -5.08 7.63
C ALA A 146 7.19 -6.28 7.78
N ALA A 147 6.89 -6.65 9.02
CA ALA A 147 5.94 -7.71 9.29
C ALA A 147 4.56 -7.40 8.66
N ALA A 148 3.83 -8.45 8.29
CA ALA A 148 2.52 -8.31 7.66
C ALA A 148 1.58 -7.42 8.50
N GLY A 149 0.93 -6.46 7.84
CA GLY A 149 0.04 -5.49 8.47
C GLY A 149 0.72 -4.24 9.03
N LEU A 150 2.06 -4.17 9.01
CA LEU A 150 2.78 -2.94 9.36
C LEU A 150 3.04 -2.07 8.13
N LEU A 151 2.92 -0.77 8.33
CA LEU A 151 3.31 0.25 7.36
C LEU A 151 4.77 0.63 7.56
N GLU A 152 5.43 0.93 6.44
CA GLU A 152 6.76 1.51 6.38
C GLU A 152 6.66 2.91 5.81
N LEU A 153 7.48 3.84 6.35
CA LEU A 153 7.70 5.14 5.75
C LEU A 153 8.93 5.06 4.86
N ALA A 154 8.78 5.42 3.59
CA ALA A 154 9.91 5.46 2.67
C ALA A 154 10.98 6.45 3.17
N PRO A 155 12.24 6.01 3.36
CA PRO A 155 13.30 6.88 3.85
C PRO A 155 13.62 8.02 2.87
N LEU A 156 13.36 7.82 1.58
CA LEU A 156 13.52 8.82 0.54
C LEU A 156 12.24 9.67 0.42
N SER A 157 12.07 10.64 1.30
CA SER A 157 11.09 11.71 1.06
C SER A 157 11.63 12.68 0.00
N VAL A 158 10.87 12.92 -1.07
CA VAL A 158 11.27 13.90 -2.08
C VAL A 158 10.97 15.31 -1.57
N GLN A 159 11.96 16.18 -1.64
CA GLN A 159 11.83 17.60 -1.34
C GLN A 159 11.53 18.37 -2.63
N LEU A 160 10.44 19.14 -2.63
CA LEU A 160 10.04 19.99 -3.75
C LEU A 160 9.97 21.44 -3.28
N ARG A 161 10.41 22.37 -4.12
CA ARG A 161 10.26 23.80 -3.91
C ARG A 161 9.91 24.46 -5.23
N PHE A 162 8.90 25.33 -5.21
CA PHE A 162 8.51 26.12 -6.37
C PHE A 162 9.34 27.40 -6.43
N GLU A 163 9.89 27.69 -7.59
CA GLU A 163 10.74 28.85 -7.87
C GLU A 163 9.89 30.02 -8.41
N ASP A 164 10.46 31.22 -8.46
CA ASP A 164 9.72 32.44 -8.84
C ASP A 164 9.14 32.39 -10.26
N SER A 165 9.78 31.63 -11.16
CA SER A 165 9.33 31.46 -12.54
C SER A 165 8.22 30.43 -12.72
N ASP A 166 7.94 29.61 -11.70
CA ASP A 166 6.97 28.54 -11.82
C ASP A 166 5.54 29.10 -11.96
N PRO A 167 4.76 28.62 -12.95
CA PRO A 167 3.41 29.12 -13.18
C PRO A 167 2.51 28.77 -11.99
N LEU A 168 1.68 29.73 -11.57
CA LEU A 168 0.65 29.48 -10.55
C LEU A 168 -0.38 28.47 -11.07
N GLY A 169 -0.99 27.72 -10.15
CA GLY A 169 -2.03 26.74 -10.46
C GLY A 169 -1.76 25.35 -9.88
N THR A 170 -2.54 24.38 -10.32
CA THR A 170 -2.48 23.01 -9.79
C THR A 170 -1.34 22.21 -10.41
N TYR A 171 -0.44 21.72 -9.55
CA TYR A 171 0.57 20.74 -9.90
C TYR A 171 0.08 19.34 -9.53
N THR A 172 0.42 18.35 -10.36
CA THR A 172 0.12 16.95 -10.09
C THR A 172 1.40 16.17 -9.85
N VAL A 173 1.59 15.67 -8.63
CA VAL A 173 2.66 14.73 -8.28
C VAL A 173 2.17 13.32 -8.59
N GLN A 174 2.90 12.61 -9.45
CA GLN A 174 2.63 11.23 -9.82
C GLN A 174 3.76 10.35 -9.30
N VAL A 175 3.40 9.28 -8.62
CA VAL A 175 4.36 8.27 -8.13
C VAL A 175 3.98 6.92 -8.69
N THR A 176 4.95 6.20 -9.23
CA THR A 176 4.78 4.76 -9.54
C THR A 176 5.71 3.98 -8.64
N VAL A 177 5.15 3.04 -7.91
CA VAL A 177 5.86 2.15 -7.01
C VAL A 177 5.77 0.73 -7.55
N ASN A 178 6.87 0.01 -7.55
CA ASN A 178 6.95 -1.37 -8.02
C ASN A 178 7.58 -2.25 -6.96
N ASP A 179 6.96 -3.38 -6.67
CA ASP A 179 7.63 -4.50 -6.01
C ASP A 179 7.90 -5.60 -7.04
N PRO A 180 9.17 -5.76 -7.49
CA PRO A 180 9.51 -6.74 -8.52
C PRO A 180 9.41 -8.18 -8.03
N SER A 181 9.49 -8.44 -6.71
CA SER A 181 9.46 -9.79 -6.14
C SER A 181 8.09 -10.47 -6.29
N GLN A 182 7.04 -9.67 -6.46
CA GLN A 182 5.68 -10.15 -6.69
C GLN A 182 5.05 -9.56 -7.96
N ASP A 183 5.81 -8.83 -8.79
CA ASP A 183 5.33 -8.10 -9.97
C ASP A 183 4.10 -7.22 -9.66
N ALA A 184 4.18 -6.46 -8.56
CA ALA A 184 3.10 -5.56 -8.15
C ALA A 184 3.44 -4.11 -8.53
N TRP A 185 2.43 -3.36 -9.00
CA TRP A 185 2.57 -1.98 -9.45
C TRP A 185 1.46 -1.10 -8.90
N VAL A 186 1.83 -0.10 -8.10
CA VAL A 186 0.90 0.90 -7.56
C VAL A 186 1.19 2.25 -8.18
N ARG A 187 0.16 2.89 -8.76
CA ARG A 187 0.26 4.21 -9.39
C ARG A 187 -0.58 5.21 -8.63
N LEU A 188 0.08 6.21 -8.06
CA LEU A 188 -0.53 7.20 -7.18
C LEU A 188 -0.40 8.59 -7.78
N LYS A 189 -1.35 9.47 -7.43
CA LYS A 189 -1.36 10.87 -7.78
C LYS A 189 -1.85 11.70 -6.60
N ALA A 190 -1.20 12.83 -6.37
CA ALA A 190 -1.64 13.86 -5.42
C ALA A 190 -1.50 15.23 -6.08
N GLN A 191 -2.28 16.20 -5.60
CA GLN A 191 -2.29 17.56 -6.15
C GLN A 191 -1.93 18.59 -5.09
N VAL A 192 -1.26 19.65 -5.53
CA VAL A 192 -0.99 20.84 -4.72
C VAL A 192 -1.15 22.07 -5.60
N GLU A 193 -1.82 23.10 -5.08
CA GLU A 193 -2.01 24.37 -5.78
C GLU A 193 -0.90 25.34 -5.39
N LEU A 194 -0.06 25.74 -6.35
CA LEU A 194 0.87 26.85 -6.18
C LEU A 194 0.09 28.16 -6.26
N VAL A 195 0.06 28.89 -5.16
CA VAL A 195 -0.60 30.19 -5.04
C VAL A 195 0.44 31.31 -4.97
N GLY A 196 0.05 32.51 -5.39
CA GLY A 196 0.90 33.70 -5.27
C GLY A 196 1.11 34.10 -3.81
N ASP A 197 2.15 34.88 -3.57
CA ASP A 197 2.40 35.52 -2.28
C ASP A 197 1.24 36.49 -1.99
N GLN A 198 0.64 36.37 -0.80
CA GLN A 198 -0.46 37.26 -0.35
C GLN A 198 0.09 38.59 0.13
#